data_AF-A0A5C5UF37-F1
#
_entry.id   AF-A0A5C5UF37-F1
#
_cell.length_a   1.000
_cell.length_b   1.000
_cell.length_c   1.000
_cell.angle_alpha   90.00
_cell.angle_beta   90.00
_cell.angle_gamma   90.00
#
_symmetry.space_group_name_H-M   'P 1'
#
loop_
_entity.id
_entity.type
_entity.pdbx_description
1 polymer ?
#
loop_
_entity_poly.entity_id
_entity_poly.type
_entity_poly.pdbx_seq_one_letter_code
_entity_poly.pdbx_strand_id
1 'polypeptide(L)'
;MRKEKEIIKDLELQNAYLVTAHRHAQRITRELDNHGVPWAIATSGQREVAVARLLAAGIRRPQVMITCDDCTQGKPSKEPYTRAADLLGVAPEDCIVIEDTLVGITAGKAARATTIAVTTTYPRTFFGEVPDMVIESLGEIIVSADGVFVNRS
;
A
#
# COMPACT_ATOMS: atom_id res chain seq x y z
N MET A 1 19.42 -17.77 11.78
CA MET A 1 18.50 -16.62 11.97
C MET A 1 19.02 -15.29 11.40
N ARG A 2 20.08 -14.62 11.92
CA ARG A 2 20.52 -13.29 11.37
C ARG A 2 21.09 -13.38 9.95
N LYS A 3 21.91 -14.40 9.66
CA LYS A 3 22.46 -14.65 8.31
C LYS A 3 21.38 -14.95 7.26
N GLU A 4 20.34 -15.69 7.62
CA GLU A 4 19.26 -16.05 6.68
C GLU A 4 18.45 -14.84 6.23
N LYS A 5 18.15 -13.91 7.15
CA LYS A 5 17.44 -12.67 6.80
C LYS A 5 18.24 -11.80 5.83
N GLU A 6 19.55 -11.68 6.04
CA GLU A 6 20.43 -10.96 5.10
C GLU A 6 20.46 -11.64 3.73
N ILE A 7 20.53 -12.98 3.68
CA ILE A 7 20.49 -13.73 2.40
C ILE A 7 19.18 -13.48 1.65
N ILE A 8 18.03 -13.51 2.34
CA ILE A 8 16.73 -13.24 1.71
C ILE A 8 16.70 -11.82 1.16
N LYS A 9 17.13 -10.84 1.96
CA LYS A 9 17.19 -9.43 1.55
C LYS A 9 18.06 -9.25 0.30
N ASP A 10 19.26 -9.84 0.28
CA ASP A 10 20.18 -9.77 -0.85
C ASP A 10 19.55 -10.37 -2.12
N LEU A 11 18.87 -11.52 -2.00
CA LEU A 11 18.14 -12.13 -3.11
C LEU A 11 16.97 -11.26 -3.58
N GLU A 12 16.24 -10.63 -2.67
CA GLU A 12 15.16 -9.70 -3.03
C GLU A 12 15.68 -8.46 -3.75
N LEU A 13 16.82 -7.91 -3.31
CA LEU A 13 17.49 -6.78 -3.96
C LEU A 13 18.00 -7.16 -5.35
N GLN A 14 18.67 -8.30 -5.46
CA GLN A 14 19.15 -8.82 -6.73
C GLN A 14 18.02 -9.07 -7.73
N ASN A 15 16.82 -9.39 -7.27
CA ASN A 15 15.65 -9.64 -8.12
C ASN A 15 14.70 -8.44 -8.25
N ALA A 16 15.00 -7.30 -7.62
CA ALA A 16 14.11 -6.14 -7.65
C ALA A 16 13.85 -5.63 -9.07
N TYR A 17 14.81 -5.79 -9.99
CA TYR A 17 14.67 -5.41 -11.41
C TYR A 17 13.58 -6.19 -12.17
N LEU A 18 13.13 -7.33 -11.63
CA LEU A 18 12.04 -8.12 -12.21
C LEU A 18 10.66 -7.56 -11.86
N VAL A 19 10.59 -6.59 -10.94
CA VAL A 19 9.32 -6.03 -10.48
C VAL A 19 8.78 -5.05 -11.51
N THR A 20 7.55 -5.29 -11.92
CA THR A 20 6.74 -4.37 -12.72
C THR A 20 5.60 -3.81 -11.88
N ALA A 21 5.23 -2.55 -12.11
CA ALA A 21 4.04 -1.99 -11.51
C ALA A 21 2.79 -2.77 -11.92
N HIS A 22 1.86 -2.97 -10.97
CA HIS A 22 0.52 -3.42 -11.31
C HIS A 22 -0.13 -2.42 -12.27
N ARG A 23 -0.96 -2.90 -13.21
CA ARG A 23 -1.69 -2.04 -14.15
C ARG A 23 -2.41 -0.93 -13.38
N HIS A 24 -2.27 0.30 -13.88
CA HIS A 24 -2.80 1.56 -13.31
C HIS A 24 -2.13 2.08 -12.02
N ALA A 25 -1.21 1.37 -11.38
CA ALA A 25 -0.55 1.87 -10.17
C ALA A 25 0.25 3.17 -10.43
N GLN A 26 1.03 3.21 -11.52
CA GLN A 26 1.77 4.42 -11.95
C GLN A 26 0.85 5.59 -12.34
N ARG A 27 -0.36 5.30 -12.82
CA ARG A 27 -1.35 6.34 -13.14
C ARG A 27 -1.86 6.96 -11.86
N ILE A 28 -2.33 6.14 -10.91
CA ILE A 28 -2.89 6.58 -9.63
C ILE A 28 -1.88 7.43 -8.86
N THR A 29 -0.63 6.97 -8.68
CA THR A 29 0.37 7.73 -7.92
C THR A 29 0.69 9.09 -8.54
N ARG A 30 0.70 9.15 -9.88
CA ARG A 30 0.87 10.41 -10.61
C ARG A 30 -0.34 11.34 -10.49
N GLU A 31 -1.55 10.79 -10.56
CA GLU A 31 -2.77 11.58 -10.37
C GLU A 31 -2.85 12.12 -8.94
N LEU A 32 -2.44 11.34 -7.92
CA LEU A 32 -2.35 11.80 -6.53
C LEU A 32 -1.39 12.99 -6.41
N ASP A 33 -0.20 12.87 -7.01
CA ASP A 33 0.78 13.98 -7.04
C ASP A 33 0.23 15.21 -7.78
N ASN A 34 -0.40 15.03 -8.94
CA ASN A 34 -0.94 16.12 -9.76
C ASN A 34 -2.10 16.86 -9.10
N HIS A 35 -2.94 16.16 -8.33
CA HIS A 35 -4.08 16.73 -7.62
C HIS A 35 -3.74 17.16 -6.20
N GLY A 36 -2.49 16.99 -5.75
CA GLY A 36 -2.06 17.37 -4.41
C GLY A 36 -2.70 16.54 -3.29
N VAL A 37 -3.13 15.31 -3.60
CA VAL A 37 -3.73 14.40 -2.62
C VAL A 37 -2.59 13.72 -1.84
N PRO A 38 -2.47 13.92 -0.53
CA PRO A 38 -1.42 13.29 0.27
C PRO A 38 -1.54 11.78 0.25
N TRP A 39 -0.43 11.08 0.00
CA TRP A 39 -0.42 9.62 -0.04
C TRP A 39 0.88 9.04 0.49
N ALA A 40 0.80 7.81 0.97
CA ALA A 40 1.93 7.08 1.54
C ALA A 40 1.96 5.64 1.04
N ILE A 41 3.11 5.00 1.21
CA ILE A 41 3.24 3.54 1.14
C ILE A 41 3.48 3.01 2.55
N ALA A 42 2.72 2.00 2.95
CA ALA A 42 2.96 1.22 4.16
C ALA A 42 3.17 -0.25 3.79
N THR A 43 4.37 -0.78 3.96
CA THR A 43 4.76 -2.14 3.55
C THR A 43 5.39 -2.94 4.69
N SER A 44 5.24 -4.26 4.65
CA SER A 44 5.95 -5.19 5.55
C SER A 44 7.37 -5.51 5.08
N GLY A 45 7.79 -5.01 3.91
CA GLY A 45 9.14 -5.18 3.39
C GLY A 45 10.15 -4.21 4.01
N GLN A 46 11.43 -4.59 3.94
CA GLN A 46 12.55 -3.73 4.35
C GLN A 46 12.68 -2.53 3.41
N ARG A 47 13.16 -1.41 3.96
CA ARG A 47 13.22 -0.14 3.22
C ARG A 47 14.02 -0.21 1.93
N GLU A 48 15.19 -0.83 1.95
CA GLU A 48 16.05 -0.95 0.77
C GLU A 48 15.38 -1.73 -0.36
N VAL A 49 14.76 -2.88 -0.03
CA VAL A 49 14.03 -3.71 -1.00
C VAL A 49 12.84 -2.93 -1.57
N ALA A 50 12.06 -2.28 -0.71
CA ALA A 50 10.87 -1.56 -1.14
C ALA A 50 11.21 -0.37 -2.05
N VAL A 51 12.30 0.36 -1.76
CA VAL A 51 12.80 1.45 -2.62
C VAL A 51 13.30 0.90 -3.97
N ALA A 52 14.05 -0.20 -3.97
CA ALA A 52 14.53 -0.82 -5.20
C ALA A 52 13.36 -1.28 -6.09
N ARG A 53 12.32 -1.89 -5.50
CA ARG A 53 11.11 -2.32 -6.20
C ARG A 53 10.31 -1.15 -6.79
N LEU A 54 10.19 -0.04 -6.06
CA LEU A 54 9.52 1.16 -6.60
C LEU A 54 10.26 1.75 -7.80
N LEU A 55 11.60 1.80 -7.70
CA LEU A 55 12.45 2.27 -8.80
C LEU A 55 12.28 1.39 -10.05
N ALA A 56 12.36 0.06 -9.90
CA ALA A 56 12.16 -0.88 -11.00
C ALA A 56 10.75 -0.78 -11.60
N ALA A 57 9.73 -0.59 -10.75
CA ALA A 57 8.35 -0.40 -11.16
C ALA A 57 8.09 0.98 -11.83
N GLY A 58 9.07 1.88 -11.89
CA GLY A 58 8.90 3.23 -12.42
C GLY A 58 7.90 4.09 -11.62
N ILE A 59 7.71 3.79 -10.33
CA ILE A 59 6.85 4.54 -9.43
C ILE A 59 7.71 5.51 -8.62
N ARG A 60 7.36 6.80 -8.67
CA ARG A 60 8.00 7.80 -7.83
C ARG A 60 7.77 7.46 -6.36
N ARG A 61 8.84 7.51 -5.57
CA ARG A 61 8.76 7.32 -4.12
C ARG A 61 7.91 8.43 -3.48
N PRO A 62 6.89 8.11 -2.67
CA PRO A 62 6.13 9.12 -1.92
C PRO A 62 6.99 9.76 -0.84
N GLN A 63 6.58 10.95 -0.38
CA GLN A 63 7.25 11.62 0.75
C GLN A 63 7.17 10.79 2.02
N VAL A 64 6.02 10.14 2.26
CA VAL A 64 5.80 9.27 3.42
C VAL A 64 5.87 7.81 3.00
N MET A 65 6.78 7.04 3.62
CA MET A 65 6.94 5.62 3.37
C MET A 65 7.27 4.88 4.66
N ILE A 66 6.33 4.08 5.13
CA ILE A 66 6.42 3.19 6.28
C ILE A 66 6.79 1.78 5.82
N THR A 67 7.76 1.19 6.49
CA THR A 67 8.36 -0.11 6.20
C THR A 67 8.40 -0.94 7.49
N CYS A 68 8.82 -2.20 7.43
CA CYS A 68 8.98 -2.98 8.66
C CYS A 68 10.01 -2.38 9.62
N ASP A 69 10.95 -1.59 9.10
CA ASP A 69 12.00 -0.94 9.89
C ASP A 69 11.46 0.25 10.71
N ASP A 70 10.24 0.70 10.41
CA ASP A 70 9.59 1.84 11.08
C ASP A 70 8.50 1.43 12.07
N CYS A 71 8.25 0.13 12.27
CA CYS A 71 7.15 -0.34 13.12
C CYS A 71 7.64 -1.35 14.15
N THR A 72 7.16 -1.19 15.39
CA THR A 72 7.33 -2.17 16.45
C THR A 72 6.45 -3.39 16.18
N GLN A 73 5.23 -3.17 15.70
CA GLN A 73 4.29 -4.20 15.29
C GLN A 73 3.86 -4.01 13.84
N GLY A 74 4.21 -4.99 13.00
CA GLY A 74 3.75 -5.05 11.61
C GLY A 74 2.25 -5.38 11.50
N LYS A 75 1.72 -5.34 10.27
CA LYS A 75 0.36 -5.78 9.96
C LYS A 75 0.15 -7.22 10.49
N PRO A 76 -0.98 -7.55 11.16
CA PRO A 76 -2.27 -6.84 11.15
C PRO A 76 -2.43 -5.73 12.21
N SER A 77 -1.36 -5.32 12.90
CA SER A 77 -1.40 -4.14 13.76
C SER A 77 -1.78 -2.89 12.95
N LYS A 78 -2.50 -1.95 13.58
CA LYS A 78 -2.82 -0.62 13.01
C LYS A 78 -1.60 0.29 12.84
N GLU A 79 -0.52 0.00 13.57
CA GLU A 79 0.65 0.86 13.72
C GLU A 79 1.19 1.41 12.38
N PRO A 80 1.38 0.60 11.32
CA PRO A 80 1.91 1.11 10.06
C PRO A 80 1.02 2.19 9.41
N TYR A 81 -0.30 2.06 9.52
CA TYR A 81 -1.23 3.00 8.91
C TYR A 81 -1.46 4.24 9.78
N THR A 82 -1.57 4.09 11.09
CA THR A 82 -1.65 5.24 12.01
C THR A 82 -0.40 6.11 11.86
N ARG A 83 0.80 5.50 11.84
CA ARG A 83 2.04 6.24 11.64
C ARG A 83 2.13 6.92 10.27
N ALA A 84 1.63 6.27 9.21
CA ALA A 84 1.57 6.88 7.89
C ALA A 84 0.66 8.12 7.88
N ALA A 85 -0.55 8.00 8.45
CA ALA A 85 -1.51 9.10 8.55
C ALA A 85 -0.95 10.27 9.38
N ASP A 86 -0.32 9.98 10.52
CA ASP A 86 0.33 10.99 11.37
C ASP A 86 1.40 11.78 10.60
N LEU A 87 2.24 11.09 9.80
CA LEU A 87 3.28 11.75 8.98
C LEU A 87 2.71 12.51 7.78
N LEU A 88 1.53 12.12 7.29
CA LEU A 88 0.80 12.87 6.26
C LEU A 88 0.02 14.07 6.84
N GLY A 89 -0.12 14.15 8.16
CA GLY A 89 -0.87 15.21 8.83
C GLY A 89 -2.39 15.08 8.69
N VAL A 90 -2.90 13.85 8.54
CA VAL A 90 -4.35 13.56 8.39
C VAL A 90 -4.79 12.53 9.43
N ALA A 91 -6.10 12.51 9.75
CA ALA A 91 -6.65 11.48 10.62
C ALA A 91 -6.75 10.13 9.86
N PRO A 92 -6.49 8.98 10.52
CA PRO A 92 -6.68 7.67 9.89
C PRO A 92 -8.09 7.44 9.34
N GLU A 93 -9.12 7.99 9.98
CA GLU A 93 -10.52 7.89 9.55
C GLU A 93 -10.80 8.60 8.22
N ASP A 94 -9.99 9.61 7.87
CA ASP A 94 -10.06 10.34 6.60
C ASP A 94 -9.18 9.68 5.52
N CYS A 95 -8.56 8.54 5.82
CA CYS A 95 -7.70 7.81 4.91
C CYS A 95 -8.43 6.64 4.22
N ILE A 96 -7.99 6.34 3.00
CA ILE A 96 -8.33 5.12 2.28
C ILE A 96 -7.09 4.21 2.24
N VAL A 97 -7.21 3.00 2.76
CA VAL A 97 -6.20 1.94 2.66
C VAL A 97 -6.57 1.01 1.51
N ILE A 98 -5.70 0.93 0.50
CA ILE A 98 -5.83 0.02 -0.63
C ILE A 98 -4.84 -1.14 -0.43
N GLU A 99 -5.34 -2.37 -0.40
CA GLU A 99 -4.57 -3.57 -0.06
C GLU A 99 -5.00 -4.78 -0.89
N ASP A 100 -4.12 -5.76 -1.04
CA ASP A 100 -4.38 -7.02 -1.73
C ASP A 100 -4.27 -8.24 -0.79
N THR A 101 -4.06 -8.00 0.51
CA THR A 101 -3.95 -9.05 1.53
C THR A 101 -4.93 -8.86 2.68
N LEU A 102 -5.45 -9.97 3.24
CA LEU A 102 -6.36 -9.89 4.40
C LEU A 102 -5.65 -9.30 5.63
N VAL A 103 -4.36 -9.58 5.79
CA VAL A 103 -3.53 -9.02 6.88
C VAL A 103 -3.43 -7.50 6.78
N GLY A 104 -3.24 -6.97 5.57
CA GLY A 104 -3.20 -5.54 5.32
C GLY A 104 -4.55 -4.85 5.45
N ILE A 105 -5.63 -5.47 4.95
CA ILE A 105 -7.00 -4.99 5.15
C ILE A 105 -7.34 -4.93 6.65
N THR A 106 -7.01 -5.99 7.41
CA THR A 106 -7.25 -6.04 8.86
C THR A 106 -6.52 -4.92 9.59
N ALA A 107 -5.27 -4.64 9.22
CA ALA A 107 -4.52 -3.51 9.77
C ALA A 107 -5.18 -2.16 9.43
N GLY A 108 -5.70 -1.99 8.21
CA GLY A 108 -6.42 -0.77 7.81
C GLY A 108 -7.69 -0.55 8.63
N LYS A 109 -8.49 -1.61 8.83
CA LYS A 109 -9.68 -1.60 9.69
C LYS A 109 -9.32 -1.27 11.14
N ALA A 110 -8.26 -1.88 11.67
CA ALA A 110 -7.78 -1.61 13.02
C ALA A 110 -7.32 -0.15 13.20
N ALA A 111 -6.84 0.49 12.12
CA ALA A 111 -6.51 1.90 12.08
C ALA A 111 -7.73 2.81 11.88
N ARG A 112 -8.93 2.25 11.70
CA ARG A 112 -10.20 2.98 11.43
C ARG A 112 -10.27 3.68 10.07
N ALA A 113 -9.36 3.34 9.16
CA ALA A 113 -9.41 3.82 7.78
C ALA A 113 -10.52 3.10 6.98
N THR A 114 -10.97 3.74 5.90
CA THR A 114 -11.78 3.07 4.88
C THR A 114 -10.89 2.09 4.11
N THR A 115 -11.32 0.84 3.94
CA THR A 115 -10.50 -0.22 3.34
C THR A 115 -11.06 -0.69 1.99
N ILE A 116 -10.16 -0.79 1.01
CA ILE A 116 -10.47 -1.30 -0.33
C ILE A 116 -9.53 -2.48 -0.61
N ALA A 117 -10.10 -3.67 -0.77
CA ALA A 117 -9.36 -4.84 -1.21
C ALA A 117 -9.27 -4.91 -2.74
N VAL A 118 -8.09 -5.18 -3.29
CA VAL A 118 -7.88 -5.40 -4.73
C VAL A 118 -7.58 -6.88 -4.96
N THR A 119 -8.36 -7.56 -5.80
CA THR A 119 -8.29 -9.03 -5.98
C THR A 119 -7.15 -9.50 -6.89
N THR A 120 -5.95 -8.93 -6.71
CA THR A 120 -4.76 -9.28 -7.51
C THR A 120 -4.05 -10.53 -7.00
N THR A 121 -3.98 -10.68 -5.67
CA THR A 121 -3.34 -11.82 -5.01
C THR A 121 -4.34 -12.91 -4.61
N TYR A 122 -5.55 -12.50 -4.20
CA TYR A 122 -6.59 -13.42 -3.74
C TYR A 122 -7.96 -13.11 -4.37
N PRO A 123 -8.81 -14.13 -4.60
CA PRO A 123 -10.17 -13.90 -5.10
C PRO A 123 -11.03 -13.15 -4.07
N ARG A 124 -12.10 -12.49 -4.52
CA ARG A 124 -13.06 -11.77 -3.67
C ARG A 124 -13.53 -12.60 -2.46
N THR A 125 -13.80 -13.89 -2.66
CA THR A 125 -14.27 -14.81 -1.62
C THR A 125 -13.27 -14.99 -0.47
N PHE A 126 -11.98 -14.76 -0.69
CA PHE A 126 -10.94 -14.86 0.34
C PHE A 126 -11.08 -13.77 1.42
N PHE A 127 -11.60 -12.60 1.06
CA PHE A 127 -11.70 -11.45 1.97
C PHE A 127 -12.95 -11.47 2.85
N GLY A 128 -13.96 -12.26 2.51
CA GLY A 128 -15.25 -12.26 3.20
C GLY A 128 -15.87 -10.87 3.27
N GLU A 129 -16.36 -10.49 4.46
CA GLU A 129 -16.98 -9.19 4.74
C GLU A 129 -16.02 -8.21 5.45
N VAL A 130 -14.72 -8.51 5.53
CA VAL A 130 -13.76 -7.70 6.27
C VAL A 130 -13.49 -6.32 5.64
N PRO A 131 -13.23 -6.19 4.33
CA PRO A 131 -13.02 -4.88 3.71
C PRO A 131 -14.34 -4.11 3.51
N ASP A 132 -14.27 -2.79 3.52
CA ASP A 132 -15.43 -1.92 3.24
C ASP A 132 -15.83 -1.99 1.75
N MET A 133 -14.88 -2.27 0.88
CA MET A 133 -15.11 -2.49 -0.55
C MET A 133 -14.07 -3.44 -1.14
N VAL A 134 -14.46 -4.15 -2.20
CA VAL A 134 -13.56 -4.99 -2.98
C VAL A 134 -13.68 -4.58 -4.44
N ILE A 135 -12.55 -4.41 -5.11
CA ILE A 135 -12.43 -4.09 -6.53
C ILE A 135 -11.54 -5.13 -7.22
N GLU A 136 -11.71 -5.31 -8.51
CA GLU A 136 -10.93 -6.27 -9.31
C GLU A 136 -9.66 -5.64 -9.86
N SER A 137 -9.66 -4.33 -10.03
CA SER A 137 -8.58 -3.60 -10.66
C SER A 137 -8.37 -2.23 -10.05
N LEU A 138 -7.11 -1.83 -9.90
CA LEU A 138 -6.73 -0.43 -9.64
C LEU A 138 -7.28 0.54 -10.71
N GLY A 139 -7.70 0.05 -11.88
CA GLY A 139 -8.38 0.87 -12.90
C GLY A 139 -9.72 1.45 -12.43
N GLU A 140 -10.33 0.87 -11.40
CA GLU A 140 -11.59 1.34 -10.82
C GLU A 140 -11.38 2.55 -9.90
N ILE A 141 -10.13 2.85 -9.49
CA ILE A 141 -9.80 4.03 -8.68
C ILE A 141 -9.78 5.28 -9.56
N ILE A 142 -10.53 6.30 -9.17
CA ILE A 142 -10.51 7.63 -9.77
C ILE A 142 -9.90 8.59 -8.75
N VAL A 143 -8.89 9.35 -9.17
CA VAL A 143 -8.29 10.42 -8.37
C VAL A 143 -8.65 11.76 -8.98
N SER A 144 -9.06 12.71 -8.14
CA SER A 144 -9.38 14.08 -8.54
C SER A 144 -8.99 15.06 -7.44
N ALA A 145 -9.19 16.36 -7.67
CA ALA A 145 -8.96 17.39 -6.66
C ALA A 145 -9.89 17.25 -5.43
N ASP A 146 -11.06 16.62 -5.61
CA ASP A 146 -12.05 16.42 -4.54
C ASP A 146 -11.79 15.14 -3.73
N GLY A 147 -10.75 14.37 -4.09
CA GLY A 147 -10.34 13.15 -3.38
C GLY A 147 -10.28 11.90 -4.27
N VAL A 148 -10.36 10.74 -3.62
CA VAL A 148 -10.24 9.41 -4.24
C VAL A 148 -11.59 8.71 -4.23
N PHE A 149 -12.03 8.25 -5.39
CA PHE A 149 -13.33 7.63 -5.62
C PHE A 149 -13.15 6.25 -6.27
N VAL A 150 -14.21 5.45 -6.25
CA VAL A 150 -14.28 4.18 -7.00
C VAL A 150 -15.39 4.24 -8.01
N ASN A 151 -15.05 3.96 -9.28
CA ASN A 151 -16.01 3.90 -10.37
C ASN A 151 -16.92 2.69 -10.19
N ARG A 152 -18.14 2.92 -9.69
CA ARG A 152 -19.18 1.90 -9.63
C ARG A 152 -19.83 1.83 -11.01
N SER A 153 -19.39 0.87 -11.81
CA SER A 153 -20.04 0.51 -13.07
C SER A 153 -21.37 -0.20 -12.78
#